data_AF-A0A943SCD3-F1
#
_entry.id   AF-A0A943SCD3-F1
#
_cell.length_a   1.000
_cell.length_b   1.000
_cell.length_c   1.000
_cell.angle_alpha   90.00
_cell.angle_beta   90.00
_cell.angle_gamma   90.00
#
_symmetry.space_group_name_H-M   'P 1'
#
loop_
_entity.id
_entity.type
_entity.pdbx_description
1 polymer ?
#
loop_
_entity_poly.entity_id
_entity_poly.type
_entity_poly.pdbx_seq_one_letter_code
_entity_poly.pdbx_strand_id
1 'polypeptide(L)'
;MQFQINAEEFEESEETKTGAMRYKVMEAVQRTNYLENVYEQKADCIRMRKRNLGWAIGLSLGVAILLALIAATMWIFTRGSGYGAVFAMWPILLLSVMTVLFVFNALRKLASFLTHQGVFSAPLRMIYNRRVKRYTYEELQTTGVYTLAEEERECQQLLKQIRNDRKELQAYLGNPEATVEAGEEILAYMDSHFEEKDRKATLLYGERV
;
A
#
# COMPACT_ATOMS: atom_id res chain seq x y z
N MET A 1 -3.23 -67.25 -24.90
CA MET A 1 -4.22 -66.14 -24.93
C MET A 1 -3.45 -64.84 -24.79
N GLN A 2 -3.20 -64.15 -25.90
CA GLN A 2 -2.68 -62.78 -25.87
C GLN A 2 -3.88 -61.85 -25.61
N PHE A 3 -3.92 -61.23 -24.44
CA PHE A 3 -4.80 -60.11 -24.20
C PHE A 3 -4.25 -58.92 -25.00
N GLN A 4 -4.77 -58.71 -26.21
CA GLN A 4 -4.67 -57.42 -26.86
C GLN A 4 -5.58 -56.48 -26.08
N ILE A 5 -4.99 -55.69 -25.17
CA ILE A 5 -5.67 -54.52 -24.63
C ILE A 5 -5.71 -53.53 -25.80
N ASN A 6 -6.87 -53.46 -26.46
CA ASN A 6 -7.19 -52.33 -27.32
C ASN A 6 -7.16 -51.09 -26.42
N ALA A 7 -6.06 -50.35 -26.47
CA ALA A 7 -6.05 -48.96 -26.07
C ALA A 7 -6.86 -48.21 -27.14
N GLU A 8 -8.19 -48.29 -27.04
CA GLU A 8 -9.01 -47.22 -27.58
C GLU A 8 -8.54 -45.96 -26.86
N GLU A 9 -7.88 -45.07 -27.59
CA GLU A 9 -7.74 -43.67 -27.21
C GLU A 9 -9.14 -43.19 -26.87
N PHE A 10 -9.44 -43.09 -25.57
CA PHE A 10 -10.67 -42.47 -25.10
C PHE A 10 -10.62 -41.02 -25.56
N GLU A 11 -11.23 -40.73 -26.71
CA GLU A 11 -11.61 -39.37 -27.09
C GLU A 11 -12.51 -38.85 -25.97
N GLU A 12 -11.93 -38.07 -25.05
CA GLU A 12 -12.70 -37.38 -24.02
C GLU A 12 -13.85 -36.62 -24.70
N SER A 13 -15.09 -36.86 -24.23
CA SER A 13 -16.25 -36.16 -24.77
C SER A 13 -16.08 -34.65 -24.61
N GLU A 14 -16.56 -33.88 -25.59
CA GLU A 14 -16.47 -32.41 -25.57
C GLU A 14 -17.11 -31.79 -24.31
N GLU A 15 -18.14 -32.42 -23.76
CA GLU A 15 -18.76 -32.04 -22.48
C GLU A 15 -17.80 -32.19 -21.30
N THR A 16 -16.98 -33.25 -21.28
CA THR A 16 -15.98 -33.49 -20.22
C THR A 16 -14.84 -32.47 -20.32
N LYS A 17 -14.38 -32.16 -21.54
CA LYS A 17 -13.36 -31.12 -21.79
C LYS A 17 -13.84 -29.73 -21.38
N THR A 18 -15.09 -29.39 -21.71
CA THR A 18 -15.71 -28.13 -21.32
C THR A 18 -15.90 -28.02 -19.81
N GLY A 19 -16.28 -29.12 -19.14
CA GLY A 19 -16.37 -29.21 -17.69
C GLY A 19 -15.02 -29.00 -16.99
N ALA A 20 -13.96 -29.67 -17.47
CA ALA A 20 -12.60 -29.51 -16.96
C ALA A 20 -12.08 -28.08 -17.16
N MET A 21 -12.37 -27.48 -18.32
CA MET A 21 -11.99 -26.10 -18.61
C MET A 21 -12.66 -25.09 -17.67
N ARG A 22 -13.98 -25.25 -17.43
CA ARG A 22 -14.71 -24.42 -16.45
C ARG A 22 -14.17 -24.56 -15.03
N TYR A 23 -13.68 -25.74 -14.65
CA TYR A 23 -13.02 -25.93 -13.35
C TYR A 23 -11.71 -25.13 -13.25
N LYS A 24 -10.85 -25.18 -14.26
CA LYS A 24 -9.61 -24.38 -14.31
C LYS A 24 -9.89 -22.87 -14.26
N VAL A 25 -10.92 -22.41 -14.98
CA VAL A 25 -11.35 -21.00 -14.91
C VAL A 25 -11.86 -20.64 -13.51
N MET A 26 -12.56 -21.55 -12.83
CA MET A 26 -12.99 -21.34 -11.44
C MET A 26 -11.79 -21.21 -10.49
N GLU A 27 -10.73 -22.01 -10.65
CA GLU A 27 -9.49 -21.86 -9.87
C GLU A 27 -8.82 -20.51 -10.12
N ALA A 28 -8.77 -20.05 -11.37
CA ALA A 28 -8.26 -18.72 -11.70
C ALA A 28 -9.10 -17.61 -11.03
N VAL A 29 -10.42 -17.75 -10.97
CA VAL A 29 -11.30 -16.83 -10.21
C VAL A 29 -10.94 -16.83 -8.72
N GLN A 30 -10.70 -18.00 -8.11
CA GLN A 30 -10.29 -18.07 -6.71
C GLN A 30 -8.95 -17.36 -6.48
N ARG A 31 -7.98 -17.54 -7.38
CA ARG A 31 -6.70 -16.84 -7.34
C ARG A 31 -6.86 -15.31 -7.48
N THR A 32 -7.74 -14.83 -8.37
CA THR A 32 -8.04 -13.39 -8.46
C THR A 32 -8.65 -12.84 -7.18
N ASN A 33 -9.54 -13.57 -6.52
CA ASN A 33 -10.17 -13.14 -5.27
C ASN A 33 -9.15 -13.06 -4.12
N TYR A 34 -8.21 -14.01 -4.05
CA TYR A 34 -7.11 -13.94 -3.10
C TYR A 34 -6.26 -12.68 -3.32
N LEU A 35 -5.84 -12.45 -4.57
CA LEU A 35 -5.05 -11.27 -4.93
C LEU A 35 -5.81 -9.97 -4.64
N GLU A 36 -7.09 -9.88 -4.99
CA GLU A 36 -7.92 -8.71 -4.68
C GLU A 36 -7.92 -8.41 -3.18
N ASN A 37 -8.14 -9.42 -2.32
CA ASN A 37 -8.13 -9.23 -0.87
C ASN A 37 -6.76 -8.75 -0.34
N VAL A 38 -5.66 -9.33 -0.83
CA VAL A 38 -4.30 -8.89 -0.46
C VAL A 38 -4.07 -7.42 -0.82
N TYR A 39 -4.44 -7.02 -2.05
CA TYR A 39 -4.27 -5.65 -2.49
C TYR A 39 -5.26 -4.67 -1.82
N GLU A 40 -6.46 -5.10 -1.43
CA GLU A 40 -7.41 -4.28 -0.66
C GLU A 40 -6.91 -3.99 0.76
N GLN A 41 -6.43 -5.02 1.47
CA GLN A 41 -5.80 -4.86 2.79
C GLN A 41 -4.62 -3.89 2.71
N LYS A 42 -3.87 -3.93 1.62
CA LYS A 42 -2.77 -3.00 1.38
C LYS A 42 -3.26 -1.58 1.16
N ALA A 43 -4.26 -1.37 0.31
CA ALA A 43 -4.84 -0.06 0.08
C ALA A 43 -5.30 0.58 1.40
N ASP A 44 -5.88 -0.22 2.29
CA ASP A 44 -6.26 0.22 3.63
C ASP A 44 -5.05 0.52 4.53
N CYS A 45 -3.98 -0.29 4.48
CA CYS A 45 -2.74 0.00 5.20
C CYS A 45 -2.11 1.33 4.76
N ILE A 46 -2.05 1.60 3.45
CA ILE A 46 -1.54 2.86 2.90
C ILE A 46 -2.41 4.03 3.37
N ARG A 47 -3.74 3.89 3.29
CA ARG A 47 -4.70 4.89 3.75
C ARG A 47 -4.53 5.17 5.24
N MET A 48 -4.39 4.13 6.07
CA MET A 48 -4.13 4.28 7.51
C MET A 48 -2.79 4.96 7.78
N ARG A 49 -1.72 4.62 7.06
CA ARG A 49 -0.41 5.28 7.21
C ARG A 49 -0.49 6.77 6.88
N LYS A 50 -1.14 7.15 5.77
CA LYS A 50 -1.36 8.56 5.39
C LYS A 50 -2.14 9.30 6.47
N ARG A 51 -3.23 8.69 6.96
CA ARG A 51 -4.07 9.24 8.02
C ARG A 51 -3.28 9.42 9.31
N ASN A 52 -2.53 8.41 9.74
CA ASN A 52 -1.74 8.43 10.97
C ASN A 52 -0.60 9.47 10.91
N LEU A 53 0.04 9.64 9.74
CA LEU A 53 1.01 10.72 9.53
C LEU A 53 0.35 12.10 9.68
N GLY A 54 -0.84 12.31 9.11
CA GLY A 54 -1.61 13.54 9.27
C GLY A 54 -1.98 13.82 10.74
N TRP A 55 -2.51 12.82 11.45
CA TRP A 55 -2.80 12.91 12.89
C TRP A 55 -1.55 13.21 13.70
N ALA A 56 -0.42 12.57 13.39
CA ALA A 56 0.83 12.77 14.12
C ALA A 56 1.38 14.19 13.98
N ILE A 57 1.15 14.86 12.84
CA ILE A 57 1.47 16.27 12.61
C ILE A 57 0.50 17.15 13.42
N GLY A 58 -0.81 16.91 13.28
CA GLY A 58 -1.85 17.66 13.98
C GLY A 58 -1.71 17.60 15.50
N LEU A 59 -1.39 16.42 16.05
CA LEU A 59 -1.17 16.22 17.48
C LEU A 59 0.08 16.97 17.97
N SER A 60 1.19 16.95 17.21
CA SER A 60 2.37 17.74 17.57
C SER A 60 2.12 19.26 17.53
N LEU A 61 1.36 19.75 16.56
CA LEU A 61 0.99 21.16 16.49
C LEU A 61 0.00 21.54 17.60
N GLY A 62 -0.98 20.69 17.89
CA GLY A 62 -1.95 20.90 18.96
C GLY A 62 -1.28 21.00 20.34
N VAL A 63 -0.31 20.12 20.63
CA VAL A 63 0.48 20.19 21.86
C VAL A 63 1.33 21.47 21.90
N ALA A 64 1.96 21.87 20.79
CA ALA A 64 2.71 23.13 20.73
C ALA A 64 1.84 24.36 21.02
N ILE A 65 0.64 24.43 20.42
CA ILE A 65 -0.31 25.53 20.65
C ILE A 65 -0.75 25.55 22.12
N LEU A 66 -1.06 24.39 22.70
CA LEU A 66 -1.49 24.29 24.09
C LEU A 66 -0.39 24.75 25.06
N LEU A 67 0.86 24.33 24.84
CA LEU A 67 2.01 24.79 25.62
C LEU A 67 2.22 26.31 25.50
N ALA A 68 2.06 26.87 24.30
CA ALA A 68 2.16 28.31 24.06
C ALA A 68 1.06 29.10 24.78
N LEU A 69 -0.18 28.59 24.77
CA LEU A 69 -1.31 29.19 25.48
C LEU A 69 -1.11 29.17 27.01
N ILE A 70 -0.57 28.08 27.56
CA ILE A 70 -0.22 28.00 28.99
C ILE A 70 0.88 29.02 29.33
N ALA A 71 1.92 29.12 28.51
CA ALA A 71 2.98 30.11 28.73
C ALA A 71 2.44 31.55 28.67
N ALA A 72 1.57 31.86 27.70
CA ALA A 72 0.95 33.17 27.54
C ALA A 72 0.02 33.53 28.70
N THR A 73 -0.81 32.58 29.16
CA THR A 73 -1.69 32.79 30.33
C THR A 73 -0.88 33.00 31.60
N MET A 74 0.14 32.18 31.86
CA MET A 74 1.05 32.39 33.00
C MET A 74 1.69 33.77 32.96
N TRP A 75 2.14 34.24 31.79
CA TRP A 75 2.67 35.59 31.62
C TRP A 75 1.64 36.68 31.97
N ILE A 76 0.41 36.58 31.45
CA ILE A 76 -0.66 37.56 31.71
C ILE A 76 -0.98 37.66 33.21
N PHE A 77 -1.08 36.54 33.91
CA PHE A 77 -1.44 36.53 35.34
C PHE A 77 -0.29 36.95 36.26
N THR A 78 0.96 36.82 35.84
CA THR A 78 2.13 37.06 36.71
C THR A 78 2.80 38.40 36.47
N ARG A 79 2.53 39.06 35.32
CA ARG A 79 3.12 40.36 34.95
C ARG A 79 2.82 41.51 35.91
N GLY A 80 1.75 41.42 36.70
CA GLY A 80 1.35 42.44 37.69
C GLY A 80 2.02 42.33 39.06
N SER A 81 2.76 41.24 39.34
CA SER A 81 3.39 40.99 40.64
C SER A 81 4.89 40.73 40.47
N GLY A 82 5.74 41.52 41.12
CA GLY A 82 7.21 41.38 41.02
C GLY A 82 7.72 40.01 41.48
N TYR A 83 7.14 39.44 42.54
CA TYR A 83 7.45 38.08 42.99
C TYR A 83 6.84 36.99 42.09
N GLY A 84 5.64 37.24 41.54
CA GLY A 84 4.99 36.34 40.60
C GLY A 84 5.73 36.23 39.27
N ALA A 85 6.27 37.34 38.76
CA ALA A 85 7.02 37.39 37.51
C ALA A 85 8.35 36.61 37.59
N VAL A 86 9.07 36.72 38.71
CA VAL A 86 10.34 35.99 38.93
C VAL A 86 10.09 34.49 39.09
N PHE A 87 9.05 34.09 39.82
CA PHE A 87 8.68 32.68 39.98
C PHE A 87 8.21 32.04 38.65
N ALA A 88 7.44 32.79 37.84
CA ALA A 88 6.91 32.30 36.56
C ALA A 88 7.93 32.31 35.42
N MET A 89 9.07 33.00 35.57
CA MET A 89 10.11 33.10 34.53
C MET A 89 10.63 31.72 34.08
N TRP A 90 10.94 30.84 35.03
CA TRP A 90 11.46 29.50 34.73
C TRP A 90 10.41 28.58 34.06
N PRO A 91 9.17 28.47 34.56
CA PRO A 91 8.10 27.76 33.87
C PRO A 91 7.83 28.27 32.45
N ILE A 92 7.77 29.60 32.25
CA ILE A 92 7.50 30.20 30.94
C ILE A 92 8.64 29.88 29.97
N LEU A 93 9.89 29.96 30.42
CA LEU A 93 11.06 29.58 29.63
C LEU A 93 11.00 28.10 29.22
N LEU A 94 10.72 27.21 30.16
CA LEU A 94 10.65 25.77 29.92
C LEU A 94 9.52 25.43 28.93
N LEU A 95 8.33 26.01 29.11
CA LEU A 95 7.20 25.84 28.18
C LEU A 95 7.52 26.39 26.79
N SER A 96 8.23 27.50 26.70
CA SER A 96 8.66 28.10 25.43
C SER A 96 9.66 27.20 24.70
N VAL A 97 10.66 26.66 25.39
CA VAL A 97 11.62 25.70 24.83
C VAL A 97 10.90 24.43 24.36
N MET A 98 10.00 23.87 25.18
CA MET A 98 9.19 22.70 24.80
C MET A 98 8.33 22.99 23.56
N THR A 99 7.70 24.16 23.49
CA THR A 99 6.92 24.58 22.32
C THR A 99 7.77 24.56 21.05
N VAL A 100 8.98 25.13 21.09
CA VAL A 100 9.92 25.13 19.95
C VAL A 100 10.30 23.70 19.54
N LEU A 101 10.56 22.81 20.49
CA LEU A 101 10.86 21.39 20.19
C LEU A 101 9.67 20.68 19.52
N PHE A 102 8.45 20.91 19.99
CA PHE A 102 7.25 20.34 19.38
C PHE A 102 6.98 20.90 17.98
N VAL A 103 7.24 22.20 17.74
CA VAL A 103 7.17 22.81 16.40
C VAL A 103 8.20 22.19 15.47
N PHE A 104 9.45 22.02 15.91
CA PHE A 104 10.49 21.39 15.11
C PHE A 104 10.16 19.92 14.78
N ASN A 105 9.60 19.18 15.74
CA ASN A 105 9.13 17.82 15.52
C ASN A 105 7.96 17.77 14.51
N ALA A 106 7.02 18.71 14.59
CA ALA A 106 5.93 18.85 13.64
C ALA A 106 6.46 19.13 12.21
N LEU A 107 7.43 20.04 12.08
CA LEU A 107 8.09 20.35 10.80
C LEU A 107 8.80 19.13 10.22
N ARG A 108 9.51 18.36 11.05
CA ARG A 108 10.17 17.11 10.62
C ARG A 108 9.16 16.08 10.10
N LYS A 109 8.04 15.90 10.81
CA LYS A 109 6.95 15.01 10.37
C LYS A 109 6.27 15.52 9.10
N LEU A 110 6.09 16.83 8.97
CA LEU A 110 5.55 17.47 7.77
C LEU A 110 6.48 17.26 6.56
N ALA A 111 7.79 17.42 6.74
CA ALA A 111 8.77 17.13 5.69
C ALA A 111 8.71 15.65 5.25
N SER A 112 8.61 14.72 6.20
CA SER A 112 8.40 13.29 5.90
C SER A 112 7.09 13.04 5.15
N PHE A 113 5.98 13.67 5.57
CA PHE A 113 4.69 13.56 4.89
C PHE A 113 4.74 14.08 3.45
N LEU A 114 5.30 15.27 3.23
CA LEU A 114 5.47 15.85 1.90
C LEU A 114 6.38 15.00 1.01
N THR A 115 7.39 14.34 1.60
CA THR A 115 8.23 13.36 0.90
C THR A 115 7.41 12.15 0.46
N HIS A 116 6.56 11.60 1.34
CA HIS A 116 5.67 10.47 1.02
C HIS A 116 4.48 10.82 0.12
N GLN A 117 4.14 12.10 -0.03
CA GLN A 117 3.16 12.60 -1.00
C GLN A 117 3.78 12.92 -2.37
N GLY A 118 5.10 12.79 -2.51
CA GLY A 118 5.81 13.04 -3.76
C GLY A 118 6.07 14.51 -4.07
N VAL A 119 5.86 15.42 -3.12
CA VAL A 119 6.08 16.87 -3.29
C VAL A 119 7.58 17.21 -3.36
N PHE A 120 8.43 16.41 -2.70
CA PHE A 120 9.89 16.56 -2.75
C PHE A 120 10.54 15.61 -3.78
N SER A 121 11.57 16.10 -4.47
CA SER A 121 12.33 15.38 -5.50
C SER A 121 13.18 14.23 -4.92
N ALA A 122 13.53 13.27 -5.77
CA ALA A 122 14.25 12.02 -5.45
C ALA A 122 15.49 12.12 -4.52
N PRO A 123 16.32 13.18 -4.53
CA PRO A 123 17.52 13.27 -3.68
C PRO A 123 17.19 13.37 -2.18
N LEU A 124 16.13 14.10 -1.82
CA LEU A 124 15.68 14.22 -0.42
C LEU A 124 15.02 12.93 0.07
N ARG A 125 14.44 12.13 -0.83
CA ARG A 125 13.80 10.84 -0.50
C ARG A 125 14.81 9.81 0.03
N MET A 126 16.07 9.85 -0.42
CA MET A 126 17.14 8.95 0.03
C MET A 126 17.63 9.24 1.45
N ILE A 127 17.64 10.50 1.89
CA ILE A 127 18.14 10.89 3.22
C ILE A 127 17.21 10.42 4.36
N TYR A 128 15.91 10.28 4.08
CA TYR A 128 14.89 9.96 5.10
C TYR A 128 14.47 8.48 5.14
N ASN A 129 14.92 7.64 4.21
CA ASN A 129 14.49 6.24 4.15
C ASN A 129 15.49 5.30 4.84
N ARG A 130 15.22 4.97 6.11
CA ARG A 130 16.11 4.17 6.99
C ARG A 130 16.15 2.66 6.67
N ARG A 131 15.34 2.17 5.71
CA ARG A 131 15.17 0.72 5.43
C ARG A 131 16.05 0.16 4.31
N VAL A 132 16.81 0.98 3.60
CA VAL A 132 17.44 0.55 2.34
C VAL A 132 18.96 0.63 2.47
N LYS A 133 19.59 -0.46 2.94
CA LYS A 133 21.05 -0.54 3.12
C LYS A 133 21.80 -1.30 2.01
N ARG A 134 21.12 -1.92 1.04
CA ARG A 134 21.75 -2.81 0.04
C ARG A 134 21.02 -2.83 -1.31
N TYR A 135 20.86 -1.69 -1.97
CA TYR A 135 20.49 -1.65 -3.38
C TYR A 135 21.36 -0.64 -4.10
N THR A 136 21.69 -0.92 -5.36
CA THR A 136 22.47 -0.03 -6.23
C THR A 136 21.64 1.18 -6.66
N TYR A 137 22.28 2.26 -7.09
CA TYR A 137 21.60 3.51 -7.50
C TYR A 137 20.66 3.29 -8.71
N GLU A 138 20.99 2.35 -9.60
CA GLU A 138 20.16 1.92 -10.73
C GLU A 138 18.94 1.11 -10.26
N GLU A 139 19.08 0.22 -9.28
CA GLU A 139 17.94 -0.46 -8.63
C GLU A 139 17.07 0.54 -7.85
N LEU A 140 17.63 1.59 -7.27
CA LEU A 140 16.85 2.65 -6.63
C LEU A 140 16.12 3.57 -7.63
N GLN A 141 16.62 3.69 -8.86
CA GLN A 141 15.97 4.43 -9.95
C GLN A 141 14.93 3.60 -10.70
N THR A 142 15.15 2.29 -10.85
CA THR A 142 14.22 1.35 -11.50
C THR A 142 13.17 0.79 -10.55
N THR A 143 13.54 0.55 -9.28
CA THR A 143 12.64 0.02 -8.24
C THR A 143 12.12 1.11 -7.29
N GLY A 144 12.64 2.34 -7.39
CA GLY A 144 12.07 3.57 -6.79
C GLY A 144 11.96 3.58 -5.26
N VAL A 145 12.36 4.67 -4.61
CA VAL A 145 11.83 4.96 -3.27
C VAL A 145 10.33 5.24 -3.42
N TYR A 146 9.51 4.18 -3.41
CA TYR A 146 8.07 4.24 -3.62
C TYR A 146 7.44 5.14 -2.56
N THR A 147 6.91 6.27 -3.01
CA THR A 147 6.13 7.15 -2.13
C THR A 147 4.78 6.51 -1.83
N LEU A 148 4.15 6.85 -0.70
CA LEU A 148 2.80 6.36 -0.38
C LEU A 148 1.76 6.81 -1.45
N ALA A 149 2.05 7.86 -2.22
CA ALA A 149 1.22 8.32 -3.32
C ALA A 149 1.39 7.45 -4.59
N GLU A 150 2.63 7.13 -4.97
CA GLU A 150 2.92 6.21 -6.08
C GLU A 150 2.41 4.81 -5.75
N GLU A 151 2.61 4.35 -4.52
CA GLU A 151 2.16 3.06 -4.02
C GLU A 151 0.63 2.94 -4.02
N GLU A 152 -0.10 4.01 -3.65
CA GLU A 152 -1.56 4.03 -3.74
C GLU A 152 -2.05 3.98 -5.19
N ARG A 153 -1.42 4.76 -6.08
CA ARG A 153 -1.82 4.79 -7.51
C ARG A 153 -1.61 3.44 -8.17
N GLU A 154 -0.46 2.83 -7.97
CA GLU A 154 -0.18 1.52 -8.53
C GLU A 154 -1.10 0.45 -7.93
N CYS A 155 -1.31 0.46 -6.61
CA CYS A 155 -2.24 -0.47 -5.95
C CYS A 155 -3.67 -0.33 -6.49
N GLN A 156 -4.15 0.89 -6.74
CA GLN A 156 -5.46 1.14 -7.33
C GLN A 156 -5.55 0.67 -8.79
N GLN A 157 -4.49 0.87 -9.57
CA GLN A 157 -4.41 0.36 -10.94
C GLN A 157 -4.43 -1.17 -10.97
N LEU A 158 -3.65 -1.82 -10.12
CA LEU A 158 -3.61 -3.28 -9.98
C LEU A 158 -4.97 -3.84 -9.53
N LEU A 159 -5.61 -3.23 -8.53
CA LEU A 159 -6.97 -3.61 -8.10
C LEU A 159 -7.99 -3.48 -9.23
N LYS A 160 -7.92 -2.40 -10.02
CA LYS A 160 -8.80 -2.21 -11.19
C LYS A 160 -8.58 -3.30 -12.23
N GLN A 161 -7.33 -3.66 -12.51
CA GLN A 161 -6.99 -4.75 -13.42
C GLN A 161 -7.50 -6.09 -12.90
N ILE A 162 -7.23 -6.45 -11.64
CA ILE A 162 -7.72 -7.71 -11.04
C ILE A 162 -9.26 -7.80 -11.09
N ARG A 163 -9.96 -6.69 -10.87
CA ARG A 163 -11.43 -6.64 -10.99
C ARG A 163 -11.92 -6.83 -12.43
N ASN A 164 -11.18 -6.33 -13.42
CA ASN A 164 -11.51 -6.55 -14.82
C ASN A 164 -11.25 -8.01 -15.21
N ASP A 165 -10.10 -8.55 -14.83
CA ASP A 165 -9.71 -9.95 -15.02
C ASP A 165 -10.77 -10.90 -14.43
N ARG A 166 -11.25 -10.62 -13.21
CA ARG A 166 -12.34 -11.38 -12.60
C ARG A 166 -13.64 -11.29 -13.39
N LYS A 167 -14.00 -10.13 -13.92
CA LYS A 167 -15.22 -9.96 -14.73
C LYS A 167 -15.16 -10.78 -16.00
N GLU A 168 -13.99 -10.85 -16.63
CA GLU A 168 -13.75 -11.62 -17.84
C GLU A 168 -13.87 -13.13 -17.57
N LEU A 169 -13.22 -13.62 -16.50
CA LEU A 169 -13.36 -15.01 -16.05
C LEU A 169 -14.82 -15.37 -15.68
N GLN A 170 -15.52 -14.46 -15.00
CA GLN A 170 -16.94 -14.66 -14.65
C GLN A 170 -17.86 -14.62 -15.88
N ALA A 171 -17.55 -13.79 -16.88
CA ALA A 171 -18.29 -13.74 -18.13
C ALA A 171 -18.15 -15.06 -18.91
N TYR A 172 -16.96 -15.66 -18.90
CA TYR A 172 -16.75 -17.00 -19.47
C TYR A 172 -17.57 -18.06 -18.73
N LEU A 173 -17.53 -18.09 -17.39
CA LEU A 173 -18.29 -19.06 -16.59
C LEU A 173 -19.82 -18.89 -16.73
N GLY A 174 -20.29 -17.66 -16.97
CA GLY A 174 -21.70 -17.35 -17.17
C GLY A 174 -22.19 -17.59 -18.60
N ASN A 175 -21.31 -17.87 -19.56
CA ASN A 175 -21.69 -18.12 -20.95
C ASN A 175 -21.91 -19.64 -21.19
N PRO A 176 -23.16 -20.08 -21.40
CA PRO A 176 -23.45 -21.49 -21.66
C PRO A 176 -22.84 -22.00 -22.96
N GLU A 177 -22.59 -21.12 -23.95
CA GLU A 177 -22.00 -21.43 -25.26
C GLU A 177 -20.47 -21.27 -25.30
N ALA A 178 -19.83 -21.07 -24.15
CA ALA A 178 -18.37 -20.91 -24.08
C ALA A 178 -17.63 -22.16 -24.55
N THR A 179 -16.71 -22.00 -25.51
CA THR A 179 -15.87 -23.07 -26.05
C THR A 179 -14.65 -23.32 -25.18
N VAL A 180 -14.02 -24.49 -25.34
CA VAL A 180 -12.76 -24.83 -24.67
C VAL A 180 -11.63 -23.89 -25.12
N GLU A 181 -11.54 -23.60 -26.42
CA GLU A 181 -10.53 -22.71 -27.01
C GLU A 181 -10.58 -21.29 -26.41
N ALA A 182 -11.79 -20.73 -26.25
CA ALA A 182 -11.96 -19.43 -25.61
C ALA A 182 -11.53 -19.45 -24.13
N GLY A 183 -11.66 -20.60 -23.46
CA GLY A 183 -11.20 -20.78 -22.09
C GLY A 183 -9.68 -20.81 -21.99
N GLU A 184 -9.03 -21.53 -22.92
CA GLU A 184 -7.56 -21.61 -22.99
C GLU A 184 -6.92 -20.25 -23.32
N GLU A 185 -7.53 -19.48 -24.23
CA GLU A 185 -7.06 -18.12 -24.56
C GLU A 185 -7.13 -17.19 -23.34
N ILE A 186 -8.26 -17.22 -22.60
CA ILE A 186 -8.42 -16.42 -21.39
C ILE A 186 -7.42 -16.84 -20.31
N LEU A 187 -7.21 -18.15 -20.09
CA LEU A 187 -6.25 -18.62 -19.09
C LEU A 187 -4.80 -18.29 -19.47
N ALA A 188 -4.42 -18.44 -20.74
CA ALA A 188 -3.08 -18.10 -21.20
C ALA A 188 -2.77 -16.61 -21.01
N TYR A 189 -3.75 -15.74 -21.30
CA TYR A 189 -3.65 -14.32 -20.99
C TYR A 189 -3.51 -14.06 -19.48
N MET A 190 -4.34 -14.71 -18.66
CA MET A 190 -4.36 -14.57 -17.20
C MET A 190 -3.06 -15.04 -16.54
N ASP A 191 -2.46 -16.14 -16.97
CA ASP A 191 -1.24 -16.69 -16.35
C ASP A 191 -0.06 -15.72 -16.47
N SER A 192 0.12 -15.12 -17.65
CA SER A 192 1.16 -14.08 -17.85
C SER A 192 0.93 -12.87 -16.94
N HIS A 193 -0.34 -12.51 -16.73
CA HIS A 193 -0.75 -11.39 -15.88
C HIS A 193 -0.59 -11.71 -14.38
N PHE A 194 -0.84 -12.96 -13.97
CA PHE A 194 -0.67 -13.39 -12.58
C PHE A 194 0.80 -13.47 -12.19
N GLU A 195 1.68 -14.01 -13.04
CA GLU A 195 3.12 -14.05 -12.75
C GLU A 195 3.71 -12.66 -12.58
N GLU A 196 3.34 -11.70 -13.44
CA GLU A 196 3.82 -10.32 -13.31
C GLU A 196 3.32 -9.67 -12.01
N LYS A 197 2.06 -9.92 -11.63
CA LYS A 197 1.44 -9.39 -10.42
C LYS A 197 1.97 -10.03 -9.14
N ASP A 198 2.23 -11.34 -9.14
CA ASP A 198 2.86 -12.06 -8.03
C ASP A 198 4.31 -11.62 -7.87
N ARG A 199 5.04 -11.43 -8.97
CA ARG A 199 6.40 -10.88 -8.94
C ARG A 199 6.42 -9.46 -8.38
N LYS A 200 5.48 -8.61 -8.80
CA LYS A 200 5.33 -7.25 -8.27
C LYS A 200 4.94 -7.25 -6.79
N ALA A 201 4.04 -8.14 -6.37
CA ALA A 201 3.71 -8.31 -4.96
C ALA A 201 4.95 -8.73 -4.14
N THR A 202 5.68 -9.73 -4.63
CA THR A 202 6.89 -10.23 -3.97
C THR A 202 7.99 -9.16 -3.87
N LEU A 203 8.24 -8.41 -4.95
CA LEU A 203 9.24 -7.33 -4.99
C LEU A 203 8.87 -6.16 -4.08
N LEU A 204 7.59 -5.78 -4.04
CA LEU A 204 7.13 -4.64 -3.24
C LEU A 204 6.99 -4.99 -1.74
N TYR A 205 6.78 -6.26 -1.38
CA TYR A 205 6.50 -6.65 0.02
C TYR A 205 7.56 -7.53 0.67
N GLY A 206 8.48 -8.13 -0.10
CA GLY A 206 9.51 -9.02 0.45
C GLY A 206 8.96 -10.28 1.11
N GLU A 207 7.65 -10.53 1.00
CA GLU A 207 7.03 -11.80 1.34
C GLU A 207 7.34 -12.76 0.21
N ARG A 208 8.20 -13.74 0.49
CA ARG A 208 8.31 -14.92 -0.36
C ARG A 208 6.95 -15.62 -0.30
N VAL A 209 6.19 -15.56 -1.41
CA VAL A 209 5.20 -16.59 -1.73
C VAL A 209 5.96 -17.87 -2.08
#